data_AF-A0A382UJT5-F1
#
_entry.id   AF-A0A382UJT5-F1
#
_cell.length_a   1.000
_cell.length_b   1.000
_cell.length_c   1.000
_cell.angle_alpha   90.00
_cell.angle_beta   90.00
_cell.angle_gamma   90.00
#
_symmetry.space_group_name_H-M   'P 1'
#
loop_
_entity.id
_entity.type
_entity.pdbx_description
1 polymer ?
#
loop_
_entity_poly.entity_id
_entity_poly.type
_entity_poly.pdbx_seq_one_letter_code
_entity_poly.pdbx_strand_id
1 'polypeptide(L)' 'YRIQIQNTLEENLRAWHFEDPPDKMEGIRNSLIEQVQGNRNPFIDHPEAVERVRDF' A
#
# COMPACT_ATOMS: atom_id res chain seq x y z
N TYR A 1 11.93 1.43 -0.87
CA TYR A 1 13.02 0.87 -1.70
C TYR A 1 13.10 1.65 -3.00
N ARG A 2 14.10 1.45 -3.85
CA ARG A 2 14.24 2.14 -5.15
C ARG A 2 14.29 1.11 -6.27
N ILE A 3 13.26 0.27 -6.33
CA ILE A 3 13.12 -0.77 -7.36
C ILE A 3 12.06 -0.24 -8.32
N GLN A 4 12.45 -0.06 -9.57
CA GLN A 4 11.50 0.36 -10.60
C GLN A 4 10.64 -0.83 -11.00
N ILE A 5 9.33 -0.62 -11.02
CA ILE A 5 8.39 -1.59 -11.58
C ILE A 5 7.93 -1.15 -12.98
N GLN A 6 7.48 -2.11 -13.79
CA GLN A 6 6.91 -1.79 -15.09
C GLN A 6 5.64 -0.97 -14.91
N ASN A 7 5.42 0.04 -15.75
CA ASN A 7 4.22 0.90 -15.66
C ASN A 7 2.91 0.10 -15.68
N THR A 8 2.85 -0.96 -16.48
CA THR A 8 1.68 -1.86 -16.52
C THR A 8 1.46 -2.58 -15.21
N LEU A 9 2.52 -2.94 -14.49
CA LEU A 9 2.42 -3.53 -13.16
C LEU A 9 1.96 -2.51 -12.13
N GLU A 10 2.47 -1.27 -12.19
CA GLU A 10 1.99 -0.17 -11.34
C GLU A 10 0.49 0.10 -11.54
N GLU A 11 0.04 0.18 -12.78
CA GLU A 11 -1.38 0.39 -13.12
C GLU A 11 -2.25 -0.75 -12.59
N ASN A 12 -1.80 -2.00 -12.73
CA ASN A 12 -2.55 -3.17 -12.23
C ASN A 12 -2.63 -3.19 -10.70
N LEU A 13 -1.52 -2.94 -10.00
CA LEU A 13 -1.50 -2.90 -8.54
C LEU A 13 -2.40 -1.78 -8.00
N ARG A 14 -2.41 -0.63 -8.68
CA ARG A 14 -3.30 0.48 -8.38
C ARG A 14 -4.76 0.10 -8.57
N ALA A 15 -5.11 -0.56 -9.68
CA ALA A 15 -6.48 -1.01 -9.93
C ALA A 15 -6.94 -1.99 -8.85
N TRP A 16 -6.13 -3.01 -8.54
CA TRP A 16 -6.44 -4.00 -7.50
C TRP A 16 -6.67 -3.37 -6.12
N HIS A 17 -5.85 -2.39 -5.75
CA HIS A 17 -5.99 -1.68 -4.47
C HIS A 17 -7.33 -0.94 -4.33
N PHE A 18 -7.92 -0.47 -5.43
CA PHE A 18 -9.25 0.15 -5.41
C PHE A 18 -10.39 -0.86 -5.50
N GLU A 19 -10.17 -1.98 -6.17
CA GLU A 19 -11.15 -3.07 -6.26
C GLU A 19 -11.34 -3.79 -4.93
N ASP A 20 -10.28 -3.91 -4.13
CA ASP A 20 -10.28 -4.54 -2.81
C ASP A 20 -9.65 -3.61 -1.76
N PRO A 21 -10.45 -2.72 -1.12
CA PRO A 21 -9.92 -1.76 -0.17
C PRO A 21 -9.48 -2.43 1.14
N PRO A 22 -8.50 -1.87 1.86
CA PRO A 22 -7.99 -2.46 3.08
C PRO A 22 -9.05 -2.76 4.14
N ASP A 23 -8.97 -3.94 4.73
CA ASP A 23 -9.90 -4.41 5.75
C ASP A 23 -9.38 -4.20 7.19
N LYS A 24 -10.22 -4.57 8.17
CA LYS A 24 -9.88 -4.45 9.58
C LYS A 24 -8.69 -5.34 9.98
N MET A 25 -8.57 -6.52 9.40
CA MET A 25 -7.49 -7.46 9.71
C MET A 25 -6.15 -6.94 9.17
N GLU A 26 -6.15 -6.31 8.00
CA GLU A 26 -5.00 -5.63 7.43
C GLU A 26 -4.55 -4.46 8.30
N GLY A 27 -5.48 -3.67 8.83
CA GLY A 27 -5.17 -2.60 9.80
C GLY A 27 -4.54 -3.13 11.11
N ILE A 28 -5.05 -4.26 11.63
CA ILE A 28 -4.45 -4.94 12.80
C ILE A 28 -3.03 -5.41 12.46
N ARG A 29 -2.85 -6.05 11.30
CA ARG A 29 -1.54 -6.54 10.85
C ARG A 29 -0.54 -5.40 10.68
N ASN A 30 -0.94 -4.28 10.06
CA ASN A 30 -0.10 -3.09 9.89
C ASN A 30 0.41 -2.57 11.25
N SER A 31 -0.48 -2.54 12.25
CA SER A 31 -0.15 -2.10 13.61
C SER A 31 0.83 -3.05 14.32
N LEU A 32 0.65 -4.37 14.16
CA LEU A 32 1.59 -5.36 14.73
C LEU A 32 2.96 -5.31 14.05
N ILE A 33 3.01 -5.09 12.73
CA ILE A 33 4.25 -4.94 11.99
C ILE A 33 4.99 -3.67 12.41
N GLU A 34 4.28 -2.55 12.55
CA GLU A 34 4.86 -1.28 13.01
C GLU A 34 5.53 -1.43 14.38
N GLN A 35 4.92 -2.17 15.32
CA GLN A 35 5.51 -2.42 16.64
C GLN A 35 6.87 -3.14 16.57
N VAL A 36 7.11 -3.93 15.52
CA VAL A 36 8.35 -4.69 15.33
C VAL A 36 9.36 -3.96 14.44
N GLN A 37 8.90 -3.30 13.37
CA GLN A 37 9.76 -2.68 12.35
C GLN A 37 9.99 -1.17 12.58
N GLY A 38 9.12 -0.51 13.35
CA GLY A 38 9.17 0.93 13.60
C GLY A 38 8.66 1.80 12.44
N ASN A 39 8.10 1.21 11.39
CA ASN A 39 7.49 1.90 10.27
C ASN A 39 6.15 1.29 9.88
N ARG A 40 5.30 2.10 9.25
CA ARG A 40 3.92 1.76 8.92
C ARG A 40 3.69 1.82 7.42
N ASN A 41 2.86 0.93 6.88
CA ASN A 41 2.46 1.03 5.49
C ASN A 41 1.35 2.09 5.34
N PRO A 42 1.62 3.25 4.71
CA PRO A 42 0.63 4.32 4.59
C PRO A 42 -0.55 3.95 3.69
N PHE A 43 -0.41 3.00 2.78
CA PHE A 43 -1.50 2.60 1.88
C PHE A 43 -2.60 1.78 2.56
N ILE A 44 -2.33 1.24 3.76
CA ILE A 44 -3.36 0.57 4.58
C ILE A 44 -4.19 1.59 5.37
N ASP A 45 -3.56 2.65 5.90
CA ASP A 45 -4.26 3.67 6.69
C ASP A 45 -4.92 4.76 5.83
N HIS A 46 -4.30 5.06 4.68
CA HIS A 46 -4.73 6.05 3.71
C HIS A 46 -4.79 5.43 2.30
N PRO A 47 -5.81 4.63 1.99
CA PRO A 47 -5.94 3.98 0.69
C PRO A 47 -5.91 4.99 -0.48
N GLU A 48 -6.39 6.21 -0.26
CA GLU A 48 -6.37 7.31 -1.24
C GLU A 48 -4.97 7.83 -1.56
N ALA A 49 -3.97 7.58 -0.69
CA ALA A 49 -2.60 8.03 -0.92
C ALA A 49 -2.00 7.41 -2.19
N VAL A 50 -2.51 6.26 -2.62
CA VAL A 50 -2.10 5.62 -3.88
C VAL A 50 -2.23 6.59 -5.05
N GLU A 51 -3.30 7.39 -5.15
CA GLU A 51 -3.51 8.35 -6.25
C GLU A 51 -2.41 9.42 -6.38
N ARG A 52 -1.71 9.71 -5.29
CA ARG A 52 -0.69 10.76 -5.23
C ARG A 52 0.72 10.25 -5.51
N VAL A 53 0.91 8.93 -5.53
CA VAL A 53 2.20 8.30 -5.81
C VAL A 53 2.31 8.00 -7.29
N ARG A 54 3.46 8.34 -7.87
CA ARG A 54 3.90 7.94 -9.20
C ARG A 54 5.25 7.25 -9.06
N ASP A 55 5.54 6.32 -9.95
CA ASP A 55 6.83 5.63 -10.05
C ASP A 55 7.14 4.81 -8.79
N PHE A 56 6.33 3.78 -8.51
CA PHE A 56 6.56 2.85 -7.39
C PHE A 56 7.98 2.26 -7.35
#